data_AF-A0A7C6MVB4-F1
#
_entry.id   AF-A0A7C6MVB4-F1
#
_cell.length_a   1.000
_cell.length_b   1.000
_cell.length_c   1.000
_cell.angle_alpha   90.00
_cell.angle_beta   90.00
_cell.angle_gamma   90.00
#
_symmetry.space_group_name_H-M   'P 1'
#
loop_
_entity.id
_entity.type
_entity.pdbx_description
1 polymer ?
#
loop_
_entity_poly.entity_id
_entity_poly.type
_entity_poly.pdbx_seq_one_letter_code
_entity_poly.pdbx_strand_id
1 'polypeptide(L)'
;MNKKYFAYGSCTNLESFKDTMREAGCEDKFRICGVDILDDYRLAFTRRSIKRKGGVLDIIESPGDYVLGVVYEIPEEAVSALDKREGAPDFYKRVENIKVELGYEQVKVFTYTVVEKDMNEIKPTPEYFDVVYKGMKHRFPLEYINRYLIDHCKKRFGICYVKTRQPRLYHDYERPETEFMKQNPELCELLRQMTLFFGDDNERVATVQPTPEMFRLLTKCTELAARGELDFGHLIPRGMYNRLAGEFQRISGVRIKRIMD
;
A
#
# COMPACT_ATOMS: atom_id res chain seq x y z
N MET A 1 -13.48 21.23 6.08
CA MET A 1 -13.71 19.79 6.29
C MET A 1 -12.58 19.03 5.61
N ASN A 2 -12.25 17.82 6.05
CA ASN A 2 -11.23 17.00 5.40
C ASN A 2 -11.87 15.91 4.52
N LYS A 3 -11.17 15.50 3.47
CA LYS A 3 -11.53 14.35 2.63
C LYS A 3 -10.41 13.33 2.62
N LYS A 4 -10.77 12.06 2.43
CA LYS A 4 -9.81 10.96 2.25
C LYS A 4 -9.65 10.63 0.77
N TYR A 5 -8.45 10.77 0.26
CA TYR A 5 -8.07 10.53 -1.12
C TYR A 5 -7.24 9.26 -1.24
N PHE A 6 -7.68 8.32 -2.08
CA PHE A 6 -6.95 7.10 -2.39
C PHE A 6 -6.11 7.28 -3.67
N ALA A 7 -4.79 7.27 -3.50
CA ALA A 7 -3.82 7.43 -4.58
C ALA A 7 -3.14 6.10 -4.92
N TYR A 8 -3.32 5.63 -6.16
CA TYR A 8 -2.71 4.38 -6.65
C TYR A 8 -1.64 4.60 -7.75
N GLY A 9 -1.54 5.83 -8.27
CA GLY A 9 -0.64 6.19 -9.37
C GLY A 9 0.53 7.08 -8.93
N SER A 10 0.86 8.09 -9.74
CA SER A 10 1.95 9.04 -9.43
C SER A 10 1.78 9.82 -8.11
N CYS A 11 0.54 9.93 -7.61
CA CYS A 11 0.26 10.53 -6.31
C CYS A 11 0.75 9.68 -5.11
N THR A 12 1.16 8.42 -5.31
CA THR A 12 1.86 7.63 -4.28
C THR A 12 3.26 8.17 -3.96
N ASN A 13 3.85 8.91 -4.92
CA ASN A 13 5.12 9.58 -4.73
C ASN A 13 4.92 10.85 -3.91
N LEU A 14 5.45 10.86 -2.67
CA LEU A 14 5.21 11.92 -1.71
C LEU A 14 5.65 13.31 -2.21
N GLU A 15 6.81 13.40 -2.86
CA GLU A 15 7.29 14.68 -3.40
C GLU A 15 6.39 15.16 -4.55
N SER A 16 6.00 14.26 -5.45
CA SER A 16 5.03 14.60 -6.49
C SER A 16 3.67 15.01 -5.92
N PHE A 17 3.24 14.42 -4.81
CA PHE A 17 1.98 14.78 -4.16
C PHE A 17 2.07 16.13 -3.45
N LYS A 18 3.18 16.40 -2.74
CA LYS A 18 3.46 17.69 -2.11
C LYS A 18 3.43 18.84 -3.10
N ASP A 19 3.96 18.66 -4.32
CA ASP A 19 3.88 19.69 -5.36
C ASP A 19 2.43 20.10 -5.66
N THR A 20 1.51 19.14 -5.70
CA THR A 20 0.08 19.42 -5.88
C THR A 20 -0.55 20.10 -4.67
N MET A 21 -0.16 19.69 -3.47
CA MET A 21 -0.62 20.34 -2.25
C MET A 21 -0.08 21.78 -2.14
N ARG A 22 1.14 22.04 -2.65
CA ARG A 22 1.71 23.40 -2.73
C ARG A 22 0.95 24.30 -3.69
N GLU A 23 0.54 23.78 -4.86
CA GLU A 23 -0.34 24.52 -5.78
C GLU A 23 -1.67 24.93 -5.11
N ALA A 24 -2.14 24.17 -4.12
CA ALA A 24 -3.32 24.47 -3.32
C ALA A 24 -3.04 25.32 -2.05
N GLY A 25 -1.79 25.71 -1.76
CA GLY A 25 -1.43 26.39 -0.51
C GLY A 25 -1.62 25.52 0.75
N CYS A 26 -1.51 24.19 0.60
CA CYS A 26 -1.84 23.18 1.61
C CYS A 26 -0.71 22.15 1.83
N GLU A 27 0.55 22.48 1.51
CA GLU A 27 1.66 21.52 1.54
C GLU A 27 1.91 20.87 2.92
N ASP A 28 1.59 21.57 4.01
CA ASP A 28 1.71 21.05 5.38
C ASP A 28 0.37 20.64 6.01
N LYS A 29 -0.71 20.63 5.22
CA LYS A 29 -2.07 20.43 5.72
C LYS A 29 -2.65 19.06 5.39
N PHE A 30 -1.82 18.11 4.96
CA PHE A 30 -2.25 16.74 4.69
C PHE A 30 -1.60 15.73 5.64
N ARG A 31 -2.24 14.57 5.80
CA ARG A 31 -1.72 13.45 6.58
C ARG A 31 -1.85 12.15 5.80
N ILE A 32 -0.82 11.30 5.87
CA ILE A 32 -0.90 9.94 5.35
C ILE A 32 -1.64 9.08 6.39
N CYS A 33 -2.78 8.51 6.01
CA CYS A 33 -3.55 7.60 6.85
C CYS A 33 -2.98 6.18 6.85
N GLY A 34 -2.37 5.76 5.73
CA GLY A 34 -1.81 4.43 5.55
C GLY A 34 -1.82 3.98 4.10
N VAL A 35 -1.67 2.67 3.91
CA VAL A 35 -1.80 1.95 2.66
C VAL A 35 -3.08 1.13 2.73
N ASP A 36 -3.98 1.41 1.78
CA ASP A 36 -5.28 0.76 1.70
C ASP A 36 -5.33 -0.27 0.59
N ILE A 37 -6.25 -1.21 0.76
CA ILE A 37 -6.53 -2.26 -0.20
C ILE A 37 -7.91 -2.01 -0.81
N LEU A 38 -7.93 -1.89 -2.13
CA LEU A 38 -9.13 -1.85 -2.96
C LEU A 38 -9.28 -3.18 -3.69
N ASP A 39 -10.23 -4.00 -3.27
CA ASP A 39 -10.50 -5.33 -3.85
C ASP A 39 -11.25 -5.25 -5.17
N ASP A 40 -11.07 -6.29 -5.99
CA ASP A 40 -11.72 -6.48 -7.29
C ASP A 40 -11.33 -5.44 -8.35
N TYR A 41 -10.17 -4.82 -8.17
CA TYR A 41 -9.54 -3.93 -9.16
C TYR A 41 -8.09 -4.33 -9.42
N ARG A 42 -7.58 -3.95 -10.59
CA ARG A 42 -6.14 -4.00 -10.91
C ARG A 42 -5.65 -2.70 -11.54
N LEU A 43 -4.33 -2.49 -11.48
CA LEU A 43 -3.65 -1.42 -12.21
C LEU A 43 -3.66 -1.70 -13.72
N ALA A 44 -3.83 -0.65 -14.52
CA ALA A 44 -3.74 -0.69 -15.98
C ALA A 44 -3.33 0.67 -16.54
N PHE A 45 -2.72 0.71 -17.73
CA PHE A 45 -2.33 1.95 -18.40
C PHE A 45 -3.33 2.36 -19.49
N THR A 46 -4.57 2.67 -19.09
CA THR A 46 -5.71 2.80 -20.03
C THR A 46 -5.80 4.15 -20.74
N ARG A 47 -4.87 5.08 -20.51
CA ARG A 47 -4.92 6.42 -21.14
C ARG A 47 -3.54 6.93 -21.53
N ARG A 48 -3.45 7.58 -22.69
CA ARG A 48 -2.25 8.33 -23.10
C ARG A 48 -2.28 9.73 -22.52
N SER A 49 -1.25 10.10 -21.77
CA SER A 49 -1.07 11.47 -21.31
C SER A 49 -0.23 12.27 -22.31
N ILE A 50 -0.72 13.44 -22.72
CA ILE A 50 0.05 14.39 -23.55
C ILE A 50 1.29 14.88 -22.78
N LYS A 51 1.11 15.27 -21.51
CA LYS A 51 2.19 15.77 -20.64
C LYS A 51 3.27 14.71 -20.39
N ARG A 52 2.87 13.46 -20.11
CA ARG A 52 3.81 12.35 -19.85
C ARG A 52 4.28 11.66 -21.13
N LYS A 53 3.68 11.97 -22.28
CA LYS A 53 3.97 11.39 -23.61
C LYS A 53 3.82 9.86 -23.71
N GLY A 54 3.14 9.23 -22.75
CA GLY A 54 2.93 7.79 -22.68
C GLY A 54 1.71 7.41 -21.84
N GLY A 55 1.56 6.10 -21.59
CA GLY A 55 0.49 5.56 -20.76
C GLY A 55 0.57 6.02 -19.31
N VAL A 56 -0.57 6.32 -18.71
CA VAL A 56 -0.70 6.66 -17.28
C VAL A 56 -1.61 5.66 -16.58
N LEU A 57 -1.35 5.45 -15.29
CA LEU A 57 -2.07 4.46 -14.48
C LEU A 57 -3.54 4.83 -14.28
N ASP A 58 -4.35 3.80 -14.26
CA ASP A 58 -5.77 3.77 -13.97
C ASP A 58 -6.08 2.50 -13.18
N ILE A 59 -7.29 2.41 -12.66
CA ILE A 59 -7.87 1.20 -12.08
C ILE A 59 -9.01 0.69 -12.96
N ILE A 60 -9.05 -0.64 -13.13
CA ILE A 60 -10.13 -1.33 -13.83
C ILE A 60 -10.58 -2.53 -13.01
N GLU A 61 -11.85 -2.90 -13.17
CA GLU A 61 -12.42 -4.06 -12.49
C GLU A 61 -11.67 -5.34 -12.90
N SER A 62 -11.33 -6.14 -11.92
CA SER A 62 -10.66 -7.43 -12.07
C SER A 62 -10.95 -8.26 -10.82
N PRO A 63 -12.04 -9.05 -10.83
CA PRO A 63 -12.44 -9.84 -9.67
C PRO A 63 -11.31 -10.73 -9.16
N GLY A 64 -11.04 -10.68 -7.85
CA GLY A 64 -9.97 -11.43 -7.21
C GLY A 64 -8.56 -10.81 -7.30
N ASP A 65 -8.39 -9.70 -8.03
CA ASP A 65 -7.22 -8.83 -7.89
C ASP A 65 -7.48 -7.72 -6.86
N TYR A 66 -6.43 -6.97 -6.53
CA TYR A 66 -6.53 -5.82 -5.65
C TYR A 66 -5.54 -4.72 -6.04
N VAL A 67 -5.88 -3.48 -5.65
CA VAL A 67 -5.02 -2.30 -5.80
C VAL A 67 -4.59 -1.81 -4.42
N LEU A 68 -3.28 -1.64 -4.24
CA LEU A 68 -2.75 -0.88 -3.11
C LEU A 68 -2.69 0.60 -3.46
N GLY A 69 -3.12 1.44 -2.53
CA GLY A 69 -3.02 2.88 -2.65
C GLY A 69 -2.63 3.55 -1.35
N VAL A 70 -2.02 4.73 -1.44
CA VAL A 70 -1.77 5.58 -0.28
C VAL A 70 -3.03 6.40 -0.02
N VAL A 71 -3.52 6.37 1.22
CA VAL A 71 -4.64 7.22 1.62
C VAL A 71 -4.14 8.49 2.28
N TYR A 72 -4.50 9.62 1.69
CA TYR A 72 -4.25 10.93 2.22
C TYR A 72 -5.52 11.49 2.84
N GLU A 73 -5.42 12.03 4.04
CA GLU A 73 -6.40 12.98 4.55
C GLU A 73 -5.96 14.39 4.14
N ILE A 74 -6.80 15.07 3.37
CA ILE A 74 -6.52 16.41 2.81
C ILE A 74 -7.63 17.40 3.16
N PRO A 75 -7.34 18.71 3.18
CA PRO A 75 -8.37 19.73 3.25
C PRO A 75 -9.24 19.70 1.99
N GLU A 76 -10.53 20.00 2.13
CA GLU A 76 -11.47 20.01 1.00
C GLU A 76 -11.08 21.03 -0.09
N GLU A 77 -10.47 22.15 0.29
CA GLU A 77 -9.96 23.15 -0.66
C GLU A 77 -8.87 22.60 -1.61
N ALA A 78 -8.12 21.58 -1.18
CA ALA A 78 -7.06 20.95 -1.98
C ALA A 78 -7.61 20.01 -3.07
N VAL A 79 -8.89 19.64 -3.02
CA VAL A 79 -9.53 18.77 -4.02
C VAL A 79 -9.49 19.41 -5.41
N SER A 80 -9.68 20.72 -5.50
CA SER A 80 -9.65 21.47 -6.77
C SER A 80 -8.29 21.37 -7.49
N ALA A 81 -7.19 21.35 -6.73
CA ALA A 81 -5.85 21.16 -7.29
C ALA A 81 -5.64 19.72 -7.78
N LEU A 82 -6.24 18.73 -7.11
CA LEU A 82 -6.24 17.35 -7.59
C LEU A 82 -7.08 17.20 -8.87
N ASP A 83 -8.26 17.80 -8.93
CA ASP A 83 -9.08 17.80 -10.15
C ASP A 83 -8.29 18.36 -11.33
N LYS A 84 -7.63 19.51 -11.13
CA LYS A 84 -6.79 20.14 -12.15
C LYS A 84 -5.63 19.24 -12.56
N ARG A 85 -4.96 18.57 -11.61
CA ARG A 85 -3.85 17.65 -11.88
C ARG A 85 -4.29 16.46 -12.72
N GLU A 86 -5.41 15.86 -12.38
CA GLU A 86 -5.95 14.68 -13.08
C GLU A 86 -6.71 15.07 -14.36
N GLY A 87 -6.98 16.37 -14.56
CA GLY A 87 -7.77 16.90 -15.66
C GLY A 87 -9.21 16.43 -15.59
N ALA A 88 -9.77 16.44 -14.37
CA ALA A 88 -11.13 16.06 -14.12
C ALA A 88 -12.12 17.19 -14.50
N PRO A 89 -13.30 16.84 -15.04
CA PRO A 89 -13.78 15.48 -15.29
C PRO A 89 -13.40 14.91 -16.67
N ASP A 90 -12.65 15.63 -17.52
CA ASP A 90 -12.50 15.28 -18.94
C ASP A 90 -11.60 14.04 -19.19
N PHE A 91 -10.52 13.90 -18.42
CA PHE A 91 -9.54 12.82 -18.60
C PHE A 91 -9.69 11.72 -17.58
N TYR A 92 -9.89 12.12 -16.33
CA TYR A 92 -10.26 11.27 -15.22
C TYR A 92 -11.54 11.82 -14.61
N LYS A 93 -12.45 10.94 -14.21
CA LYS A 93 -13.59 11.31 -13.37
C LYS A 93 -13.28 10.99 -11.92
N ARG A 94 -13.76 11.83 -11.02
CA ARG A 94 -13.74 11.56 -9.60
C ARG A 94 -14.80 10.52 -9.25
N VAL A 95 -14.44 9.55 -8.42
CA VAL A 95 -15.35 8.54 -7.88
C VAL A 95 -15.35 8.68 -6.37
N GLU A 96 -16.53 8.98 -5.83
CA GLU A 96 -16.74 9.24 -4.40
C GLU A 96 -17.19 7.96 -3.68
N ASN A 97 -16.97 7.90 -2.36
CA ASN A 97 -17.46 6.83 -1.48
C ASN A 97 -17.00 5.40 -1.83
N ILE A 98 -15.83 5.26 -2.46
CA ILE A 98 -15.20 3.94 -2.62
C ILE A 98 -14.85 3.40 -1.23
N LYS A 99 -15.18 2.14 -1.00
CA LYS A 99 -14.81 1.43 0.23
C LYS A 99 -13.47 0.75 0.03
N VAL A 100 -12.59 0.96 0.99
CA VAL A 100 -11.24 0.39 1.02
C VAL A 100 -10.93 -0.10 2.42
N GLU A 101 -10.05 -1.07 2.52
CA GLU A 101 -9.60 -1.65 3.79
C GLU A 101 -8.30 -0.96 4.25
N LEU A 102 -8.37 -0.22 5.36
CA LEU A 102 -7.26 0.45 6.04
C LEU A 102 -6.98 -0.28 7.36
N GLY A 103 -5.97 -1.15 7.40
CA GLY A 103 -5.82 -2.08 8.52
C GLY A 103 -7.04 -3.01 8.59
N TYR A 104 -7.79 -3.04 9.70
CA TYR A 104 -9.03 -3.81 9.80
C TYR A 104 -10.31 -2.97 9.70
N GLU A 105 -10.18 -1.72 9.28
CA GLU A 105 -11.30 -0.79 9.17
C GLU A 105 -11.70 -0.59 7.70
N GLN A 106 -13.01 -0.53 7.46
CA GLN A 106 -13.56 -0.15 6.17
C GLN A 106 -13.73 1.37 6.13
N VAL A 107 -13.03 2.03 5.22
CA VAL A 107 -12.99 3.47 5.09
C VAL A 107 -13.57 3.91 3.75
N LYS A 108 -14.34 5.00 3.76
CA LYS A 108 -14.80 5.65 2.52
C LYS A 108 -13.78 6.68 2.06
N VAL A 109 -13.40 6.60 0.80
CA VAL A 109 -12.44 7.48 0.13
C VAL A 109 -13.00 7.94 -1.20
N PHE A 110 -12.40 8.99 -1.76
CA PHE A 110 -12.55 9.31 -3.18
C PHE A 110 -11.27 8.97 -3.93
N THR A 111 -11.38 8.70 -5.23
CA THR A 111 -10.26 8.53 -6.14
C THR A 111 -10.59 9.07 -7.52
N TYR A 112 -9.67 8.90 -8.47
CA TYR A 112 -9.86 9.23 -9.87
C TYR A 112 -9.78 7.98 -10.72
N THR A 113 -10.56 7.88 -11.78
CA THR A 113 -10.45 6.81 -12.77
C THR A 113 -10.64 7.37 -14.18
N VAL A 114 -9.97 6.80 -15.18
CA VAL A 114 -10.03 7.29 -16.56
C VAL A 114 -11.47 7.22 -17.08
N VAL A 115 -11.91 8.29 -17.76
CA VAL A 115 -13.25 8.37 -18.39
C VAL A 115 -13.35 7.44 -19.59
N GLU A 116 -12.50 7.67 -20.59
CA GLU A 116 -12.43 6.88 -21.82
C GLU A 116 -11.21 5.96 -21.76
N LYS A 117 -11.44 4.70 -21.42
CA LYS A 117 -10.40 3.70 -21.20
C LYS A 117 -10.02 3.02 -22.51
N ASP A 118 -8.75 3.10 -22.89
CA ASP A 118 -8.16 2.23 -23.91
C ASP A 118 -7.72 0.90 -23.26
N MET A 119 -8.54 -0.13 -23.42
CA MET A 119 -8.27 -1.46 -22.87
C MET A 119 -7.11 -2.17 -23.56
N ASN A 120 -6.59 -1.64 -24.67
CA ASN A 120 -5.33 -2.13 -25.23
C ASN A 120 -4.13 -1.74 -24.36
N GLU A 121 -4.31 -0.80 -23.44
CA GLU A 121 -3.26 -0.22 -22.61
C GLU A 121 -2.13 0.42 -23.42
N ILE A 122 -1.60 1.52 -22.92
CA ILE A 122 -0.55 2.28 -23.58
C ILE A 122 0.72 2.18 -22.76
N LYS A 123 1.84 1.94 -23.44
CA LYS A 123 3.15 1.83 -22.78
C LYS A 123 3.47 3.11 -22.00
N PRO A 124 3.78 3.04 -20.69
CA PRO A 124 4.28 4.20 -19.94
C PRO A 124 5.66 4.61 -20.42
N THR A 125 6.04 5.88 -20.24
CA THR A 125 7.43 6.28 -20.42
C THR A 125 8.28 5.83 -19.24
N PRO A 126 9.60 5.64 -19.42
CA PRO A 126 10.50 5.31 -18.32
C PRO A 126 10.43 6.30 -17.16
N GLU A 127 10.28 7.59 -17.45
CA GLU A 127 10.21 8.65 -16.43
C GLU A 127 8.93 8.57 -15.62
N TYR A 128 7.78 8.29 -16.27
CA TYR A 128 6.52 8.12 -15.54
C TYR A 128 6.53 6.84 -14.70
N PHE A 129 7.05 5.74 -15.25
CA PHE A 129 7.23 4.50 -14.52
C PHE A 129 8.08 4.70 -13.26
N ASP A 130 9.21 5.40 -13.38
CA ASP A 130 10.12 5.64 -12.25
C ASP A 130 9.45 6.47 -11.14
N VAL A 131 8.65 7.48 -11.48
CA VAL A 131 7.87 8.26 -10.50
C VAL A 131 6.93 7.35 -9.70
N VAL A 132 6.17 6.50 -10.39
CA VAL A 132 5.23 5.54 -9.77
C VAL A 132 5.99 4.53 -8.92
N TYR A 133 7.01 3.89 -9.47
CA TYR A 133 7.83 2.90 -8.78
C TYR A 133 8.45 3.49 -7.50
N LYS A 134 9.02 4.70 -7.56
CA LYS A 134 9.57 5.40 -6.39
C LYS A 134 8.53 5.69 -5.31
N GLY A 135 7.28 5.98 -5.70
CA GLY A 135 6.17 6.15 -4.76
C GLY A 135 5.78 4.86 -4.03
N MET A 136 5.87 3.73 -4.72
CA MET A 136 5.48 2.42 -4.19
C MET A 136 6.60 1.71 -3.41
N LYS A 137 7.87 1.80 -3.86
CA LYS A 137 8.97 0.92 -3.44
C LYS A 137 9.26 0.85 -1.93
N HIS A 138 8.95 1.89 -1.17
CA HIS A 138 9.16 1.93 0.29
C HIS A 138 7.85 1.94 1.10
N ARG A 139 6.69 1.83 0.45
CA ARG A 139 5.38 1.78 1.13
C ARG A 139 4.66 0.46 0.90
N PHE A 140 4.85 -0.15 -0.26
CA PHE A 140 4.13 -1.37 -0.64
C PHE A 140 5.04 -2.61 -0.56
N PRO A 141 4.45 -3.82 -0.45
CA PRO A 141 5.20 -5.06 -0.51
C PRO A 141 5.87 -5.19 -1.87
N LEU A 142 7.15 -5.58 -1.89
CA LEU A 142 7.89 -5.69 -3.17
C LEU A 142 7.28 -6.75 -4.09
N GLU A 143 6.66 -7.79 -3.52
CA GLU A 143 5.91 -8.78 -4.28
C GLU A 143 4.75 -8.15 -5.07
N TYR A 144 3.99 -7.24 -4.44
CA TYR A 144 2.92 -6.50 -5.09
C TYR A 144 3.44 -5.69 -6.27
N ILE A 145 4.52 -4.92 -6.07
CA ILE A 145 5.14 -4.10 -7.12
C ILE A 145 5.67 -4.98 -8.26
N ASN A 146 6.34 -6.08 -7.92
CA ASN A 146 6.86 -7.02 -8.90
C ASN A 146 5.72 -7.62 -9.75
N ARG A 147 4.62 -8.04 -9.13
CA ARG A 147 3.47 -8.67 -9.81
C ARG A 147 2.66 -7.67 -10.63
N TYR A 148 2.20 -6.59 -10.01
CA TYR A 148 1.18 -5.71 -10.57
C TYR A 148 1.73 -4.52 -11.36
N LEU A 149 3.02 -4.18 -11.19
CA LEU A 149 3.65 -3.10 -11.95
C LEU A 149 4.73 -3.63 -12.91
N ILE A 150 5.74 -4.33 -12.41
CA ILE A 150 6.90 -4.76 -13.23
C ILE A 150 6.52 -5.88 -14.20
N ASP A 151 5.96 -6.98 -13.68
CA ASP A 151 5.58 -8.13 -14.51
C ASP A 151 4.42 -7.77 -15.44
N HIS A 152 3.52 -6.87 -15.04
CA HIS A 152 2.49 -6.31 -15.93
C HIS A 152 3.12 -5.57 -17.11
N CYS A 153 4.04 -4.64 -16.87
CA CYS A 153 4.77 -3.92 -17.93
C CYS A 153 5.55 -4.88 -18.84
N LYS A 154 6.17 -5.93 -18.27
CA LYS A 154 6.88 -6.95 -19.04
C LYS A 154 5.93 -7.73 -19.94
N LYS A 155 4.82 -8.24 -19.40
CA LYS A 155 3.82 -9.03 -20.14
C LYS A 155 3.11 -8.21 -21.21
N ARG A 156 2.72 -6.96 -20.91
CA ARG A 156 1.92 -6.14 -21.82
C ARG A 156 2.74 -5.41 -22.87
N PHE A 157 3.96 -4.99 -22.54
CA PHE A 157 4.76 -4.10 -23.39
C PHE A 157 6.17 -4.62 -23.70
N GLY A 158 6.54 -5.81 -23.22
CA GLY A 158 7.88 -6.37 -23.42
C GLY A 158 9.00 -5.62 -22.70
N ILE A 159 8.70 -4.79 -21.70
CA ILE A 159 9.70 -3.98 -20.99
C ILE A 159 10.29 -4.77 -19.83
N CYS A 160 11.61 -4.88 -19.80
CA CYS A 160 12.32 -5.51 -18.69
C CYS A 160 12.83 -4.44 -17.72
N TYR A 161 12.08 -4.20 -16.64
CA TYR A 161 12.60 -3.51 -15.46
C TYR A 161 13.26 -4.53 -14.53
N VAL A 162 14.34 -4.12 -13.84
CA VAL A 162 15.00 -4.98 -12.85
C VAL A 162 14.03 -5.21 -11.68
N LYS A 163 13.72 -6.47 -11.38
CA LYS A 163 12.90 -6.82 -10.21
C LYS A 163 13.59 -6.34 -8.94
N THR A 164 12.84 -5.77 -8.02
CA THR A 164 13.38 -5.47 -6.70
C THR A 164 13.62 -6.79 -5.97
N ARG A 165 14.86 -7.01 -5.51
CA ARG A 165 15.22 -8.22 -4.79
C ARG A 165 14.44 -8.25 -3.47
N GLN A 166 13.67 -9.31 -3.25
CA GLN A 166 12.98 -9.49 -1.97
C GLN A 166 14.02 -9.70 -0.86
N PRO A 167 13.82 -9.07 0.32
CA PRO A 167 14.56 -9.41 1.52
C PRO A 167 14.44 -10.91 1.77
N ARG A 168 15.54 -11.52 2.23
CA ARG A 168 15.54 -12.92 2.65
C ARG A 168 15.64 -12.94 4.16
N LEU A 169 14.94 -13.89 4.78
CA LEU A 169 15.16 -14.16 6.19
C LEU A 169 16.60 -14.64 6.38
N TYR A 170 17.21 -14.26 7.49
CA TYR A 170 18.56 -14.69 7.85
C TYR A 170 18.55 -16.19 8.14
N HIS A 171 19.33 -16.98 7.39
CA HIS A 171 19.42 -18.45 7.48
C HIS A 171 18.12 -19.24 7.24
N ASP A 172 17.37 -18.90 6.19
CA ASP A 172 16.11 -19.58 5.78
C ASP A 172 16.29 -21.00 5.17
N TYR A 173 17.37 -21.72 5.49
CA TYR A 173 17.62 -23.06 4.92
C TYR A 173 17.13 -24.15 5.87
N GLU A 174 15.99 -24.75 5.54
CA GLU A 174 15.58 -26.13 5.87
C GLU A 174 15.68 -26.55 7.35
N ARG A 175 15.75 -25.60 8.29
CA ARG A 175 15.76 -25.92 9.71
C ARG A 175 14.34 -26.29 10.13
N PRO A 176 14.18 -27.41 10.87
CA PRO A 176 12.87 -27.76 11.41
C PRO A 176 12.36 -26.64 12.31
N GLU A 177 11.05 -26.39 12.24
CA GLU A 177 10.39 -25.42 13.11
C GLU A 177 10.68 -25.74 14.58
N THR A 178 11.05 -24.70 15.34
CA THR A 178 11.23 -24.83 16.78
C THR A 178 9.88 -25.07 17.44
N GLU A 179 9.89 -25.64 18.64
CA GLU A 179 8.66 -25.83 19.43
C GLU A 179 7.93 -24.50 19.67
N PHE A 180 8.69 -23.41 19.88
CA PHE A 180 8.14 -22.06 20.00
C PHE A 180 7.33 -21.65 18.76
N MET A 181 7.84 -21.92 17.56
CA MET A 181 7.15 -21.57 16.31
C MET A 181 5.86 -22.37 16.14
N LYS A 182 5.91 -23.66 16.46
CA LYS A 182 4.73 -24.54 16.40
C LYS A 182 3.63 -24.12 17.37
N GLN A 183 4.02 -23.63 18.55
CA GLN A 183 3.08 -23.15 19.57
C GLN A 183 2.53 -21.75 19.27
N ASN A 184 3.19 -20.95 18.44
CA ASN A 184 2.83 -19.55 18.16
C ASN A 184 2.79 -19.24 16.65
N PRO A 185 2.08 -20.02 15.82
CA PRO A 185 2.18 -19.92 14.37
C PRO A 185 1.73 -18.55 13.83
N GLU A 186 0.68 -17.95 14.40
CA GLU A 186 0.17 -16.64 13.96
C GLU A 186 1.14 -15.49 14.28
N LEU A 187 1.81 -15.54 15.45
CA LEU A 187 2.83 -14.56 15.80
C LEU A 187 4.07 -14.71 14.92
N CYS A 188 4.52 -15.95 14.70
CA CYS A 188 5.66 -16.23 13.84
C CYS A 188 5.42 -15.81 12.39
N GLU A 189 4.21 -16.04 11.86
CA GLU A 189 3.85 -15.57 10.53
C GLU A 189 3.81 -14.04 10.44
N LEU A 190 3.22 -13.35 11.43
CA LEU A 190 3.23 -11.89 11.47
C LEU A 190 4.67 -11.34 11.53
N LEU A 191 5.52 -11.90 12.39
CA LEU A 191 6.94 -11.55 12.49
C LEU A 191 7.64 -11.74 11.14
N ARG A 192 7.40 -12.88 10.48
CA ARG A 192 7.95 -13.18 9.16
C ARG A 192 7.57 -12.12 8.14
N GLN A 193 6.28 -11.76 8.07
CA GLN A 193 5.79 -10.73 7.15
C GLN A 193 6.36 -9.34 7.48
N MET A 194 6.45 -8.98 8.76
CA MET A 194 7.09 -7.75 9.20
C MET A 194 8.56 -7.70 8.81
N THR A 195 9.32 -8.77 9.04
CA THR A 195 10.74 -8.88 8.67
C THR A 195 10.92 -8.80 7.16
N LEU A 196 10.12 -9.51 6.37
CA LEU A 196 10.18 -9.44 4.90
C LEU A 196 9.78 -8.07 4.38
N PHE A 197 8.83 -7.39 5.03
CA PHE A 197 8.41 -6.06 4.64
C PHE A 197 9.47 -5.03 4.98
N PHE A 198 9.87 -4.89 6.25
CA PHE A 198 10.86 -3.90 6.66
C PHE A 198 12.24 -4.18 6.06
N GLY A 199 12.58 -5.46 5.88
CA GLY A 199 13.88 -5.91 5.40
C GLY A 199 15.03 -5.34 6.22
N ASP A 200 16.21 -5.29 5.62
CA ASP A 200 17.37 -4.55 6.14
C ASP A 200 17.38 -3.08 5.65
N ASP A 201 16.21 -2.52 5.34
CA ASP A 201 16.05 -1.23 4.66
C ASP A 201 15.54 -0.12 5.60
N ASN A 202 16.48 0.69 6.11
CA ASN A 202 16.15 1.84 6.95
C ASN A 202 15.32 2.91 6.23
N GLU A 203 15.42 3.04 4.90
CA GLU A 203 14.62 4.01 4.13
C GLU A 203 13.15 3.64 4.20
N ARG A 204 12.85 2.34 4.17
CA ARG A 204 11.48 1.85 4.30
C ARG A 204 10.90 2.16 5.67
N VAL A 205 11.63 1.87 6.76
CA VAL A 205 11.19 2.20 8.12
C VAL A 205 10.97 3.71 8.27
N ALA A 206 11.87 4.54 7.75
CA ALA A 206 11.74 6.00 7.75
C ALA A 206 10.52 6.50 6.93
N THR A 207 10.15 5.77 5.88
CA THR A 207 9.03 6.11 4.99
C THR A 207 7.67 5.77 5.59
N VAL A 208 7.52 4.57 6.17
CA VAL A 208 6.24 4.09 6.72
C VAL A 208 6.00 4.48 8.17
N GLN A 209 7.08 4.79 8.91
CA GLN A 209 7.06 5.29 10.29
C GLN A 209 6.21 4.42 11.24
N PRO A 210 6.66 3.18 11.56
CA PRO A 210 5.97 2.35 12.55
C PRO A 210 5.78 3.10 13.87
N THR A 211 4.61 2.96 14.49
CA THR A 211 4.29 3.73 15.70
C THR A 211 4.98 3.16 16.94
N PRO A 212 5.23 3.98 17.98
CA PRO A 212 5.68 3.47 19.28
C PRO A 212 4.74 2.41 19.87
N GLU A 213 3.44 2.48 19.57
CA GLU A 213 2.47 1.47 19.99
C GLU A 213 2.73 0.12 19.30
N MET A 214 3.05 0.09 18.01
CA MET A 214 3.42 -1.16 17.31
C MET A 214 4.61 -1.82 17.99
N PHE A 215 5.66 -1.05 18.31
CA PHE A 215 6.83 -1.58 19.00
C PHE A 215 6.45 -2.15 20.39
N ARG A 216 5.67 -1.41 21.17
CA ARG A 216 5.17 -1.85 22.49
C ARG A 216 4.36 -3.15 22.39
N LEU A 217 3.46 -3.25 21.41
CA LEU A 217 2.62 -4.43 21.19
C LEU A 217 3.45 -5.63 20.74
N LEU A 218 4.42 -5.42 19.85
CA LEU A 218 5.35 -6.44 19.42
C LEU A 218 6.13 -7.01 20.61
N THR A 219 6.71 -6.16 21.45
CA THR A 219 7.42 -6.60 22.67
C THR A 219 6.50 -7.39 23.60
N LYS A 220 5.26 -6.94 23.80
CA LYS A 220 4.29 -7.63 24.66
C LYS A 220 3.85 -8.99 24.12
N CYS A 221 3.55 -9.08 22.82
CA CYS A 221 3.17 -10.36 22.21
C CYS A 221 4.33 -11.36 22.26
N THR A 222 5.55 -10.92 21.98
CA THR A 222 6.75 -11.77 22.06
C THR A 222 7.05 -12.23 23.48
N GLU A 223 6.87 -11.36 24.48
CA GLU A 223 7.07 -11.72 25.89
C GLU A 223 6.04 -12.76 26.38
N LEU A 224 4.76 -12.58 26.03
CA LEU A 224 3.72 -13.58 26.32
C LEU A 224 4.03 -14.91 25.65
N ALA A 225 4.42 -14.90 24.37
CA ALA A 225 4.79 -16.12 23.66
C ALA A 225 5.96 -16.84 24.33
N ALA A 226 6.98 -16.08 24.75
CA ALA A 226 8.18 -16.62 25.39
C ALA A 226 7.89 -17.29 26.76
N ARG A 227 6.78 -16.92 27.41
CA ARG A 227 6.30 -17.54 28.65
C ARG A 227 5.26 -18.65 28.43
N GLY A 228 4.85 -18.90 27.19
CA GLY A 228 3.75 -19.82 26.89
C GLY A 228 2.37 -19.27 27.29
N GLU A 229 2.24 -17.95 27.41
CA GLU A 229 1.02 -17.25 27.83
C GLU A 229 0.31 -16.53 26.67
N LEU A 230 0.81 -16.66 25.44
CA LEU A 230 0.14 -16.09 24.26
C LEU A 230 -1.06 -16.97 23.86
N ASP A 231 -2.16 -16.80 24.58
CA ASP A 231 -3.41 -17.50 24.34
C ASP A 231 -4.43 -16.61 23.62
N PHE A 232 -4.71 -16.94 22.35
CA PHE A 232 -5.71 -16.22 21.56
C PHE A 232 -7.16 -16.57 21.90
N GLY A 233 -7.41 -17.57 22.75
CA GLY A 233 -8.70 -17.78 23.40
C GLY A 233 -9.04 -16.63 24.36
N HIS A 234 -8.03 -15.99 24.95
CA HIS A 234 -8.19 -14.83 25.80
C HIS A 234 -8.30 -13.52 25.02
N LEU A 235 -9.23 -12.66 25.44
CA LEU A 235 -9.50 -11.34 24.82
C LEU A 235 -8.27 -10.42 24.81
N ILE A 236 -7.43 -10.47 25.84
CA ILE A 236 -6.30 -9.55 26.00
C ILE A 236 -5.16 -9.87 25.01
N PRO A 237 -4.61 -11.10 24.97
CA PRO A 237 -3.57 -11.44 24.00
C PRO A 237 -4.07 -11.36 22.55
N ARG A 238 -5.30 -11.83 22.28
CA ARG A 238 -5.95 -11.68 20.96
C ARG A 238 -6.09 -10.21 20.55
N GLY A 239 -6.53 -9.36 21.47
CA GLY A 239 -6.68 -7.92 21.23
C GLY A 239 -5.36 -7.22 20.93
N MET A 240 -4.28 -7.57 21.65
CA MET A 240 -2.95 -7.03 21.39
C MET A 240 -2.39 -7.46 20.03
N TYR A 241 -2.50 -8.75 19.70
CA TYR A 241 -2.10 -9.28 18.40
C TYR A 241 -2.86 -8.59 17.26
N ASN A 242 -4.20 -8.56 17.34
CA ASN A 242 -5.02 -7.97 16.29
C ASN A 242 -4.74 -6.48 16.08
N ARG A 243 -4.44 -5.74 17.16
CA ARG A 243 -4.04 -4.34 17.03
C ARG A 243 -2.68 -4.20 16.33
N LEU A 244 -1.70 -5.03 16.69
CA LEU A 244 -0.39 -5.04 16.02
C LEU A 244 -0.51 -5.40 14.54
N ALA A 245 -1.24 -6.47 14.24
CA ALA A 245 -1.48 -6.97 12.89
C ALA A 245 -2.23 -5.95 12.02
N GLY A 246 -3.29 -5.34 12.56
CA GLY A 246 -4.05 -4.30 11.88
C GLY A 246 -3.23 -3.04 11.60
N GLU A 247 -2.41 -2.60 12.56
CA GLU A 247 -1.50 -1.46 12.37
C GLU A 247 -0.39 -1.77 11.35
N PHE A 248 0.16 -2.99 11.38
CA PHE A 248 1.14 -3.40 10.39
C PHE A 248 0.54 -3.45 8.98
N GLN A 249 -0.66 -4.02 8.83
CA GLN A 249 -1.39 -3.99 7.56
C GLN A 249 -1.65 -2.54 7.12
N ARG A 250 -2.09 -1.67 8.03
CA ARG A 250 -2.37 -0.25 7.78
C ARG A 250 -1.18 0.49 7.18
N ILE A 251 0.05 0.22 7.60
CA ILE A 251 1.23 0.94 7.12
C ILE A 251 1.92 0.29 5.91
N SER A 252 1.59 -0.97 5.61
CA SER A 252 2.32 -1.79 4.63
C SER A 252 1.46 -2.27 3.46
N GLY A 253 0.14 -2.35 3.62
CA GLY A 253 -0.77 -3.02 2.68
C GLY A 253 -0.61 -4.54 2.63
N VAL A 254 0.17 -5.16 3.54
CA VAL A 254 0.26 -6.62 3.66
C VAL A 254 -0.99 -7.13 4.37
N ARG A 255 -1.77 -7.98 3.71
CA ARG A 255 -2.95 -8.62 4.33
C ARG A 255 -2.51 -9.57 5.44
N ILE A 256 -2.93 -9.28 6.67
CA ILE A 256 -2.71 -10.15 7.82
C ILE A 256 -4.07 -10.63 8.33
N LYS A 257 -4.21 -11.93 8.54
CA LYS A 257 -5.45 -12.50 9.06
C LYS A 257 -5.73 -11.97 10.47
N ARG A 258 -6.92 -11.38 10.65
CA ARG A 258 -7.45 -11.05 11.97
C ARG A 258 -7.85 -12.34 12.68
N ILE A 259 -7.41 -12.50 13.93
CA ILE A 259 -7.84 -13.61 14.78
C ILE A 259 -9.22 -13.29 15.33
N MET A 260 -10.19 -14.13 15.00
CA MET A 260 -11.57 -14.02 15.48
C MET A 260 -11.78 -14.90 16.71
N ASP A 261 -12.87 -14.65 17.42
CA ASP A 261 -13.35 -15.45 18.55
C ASP A 261 -13.74 -16.87 18.14
#